data_AF-A0A175VRC3-F1
#
_entry.id   AF-A0A175VRC3-F1
#
_cell.length_a   1.000
_cell.length_b   1.000
_cell.length_c   1.000
_cell.angle_alpha   90.00
_cell.angle_beta   90.00
_cell.angle_gamma   90.00
#
_symmetry.space_group_name_H-M   'P 1'
#
loop_
_entity.id
_entity.type
_entity.pdbx_description
1 polymer ?
#
loop_
_entity_poly.entity_id
_entity_poly.type
_entity_poly.pdbx_seq_one_letter_code
_entity_poly.pdbx_strand_id
1 'polypeptide(L)'
;MGLILSVFATFILPPLVASLIKEQESTFVSDTTTHRLLEFNGNTLANLEPHQWNLILNSVIAEDQYAGEVSPWTNRTHAFRPFEPQKGFSDRGTLTAASTAYAAHLSCEKVEGAILQLDDFGMNIDQVRVNLTATDRNCNIAYDFIIHPTNRPLVVEAFHQTACGLDNSLTRVVVLTATASNEETPRLSNPNLTSCVVAYSSTSGNLTVHWANGIAPFQNSTTSNGRTGATAAPTFVSFSDTEPVTPKKDFLQATFEGNLLAINVLQYGSTQDQIANNEFADFVMAVATGLLPSSPNPSSGDIGSPLSLAPTSGAETALAIIHTPEVLLQAMPLAFASIYRVAVARMGMVPARAVNPEETAVMGRLETMEMRLWVRYWLVAVMMVYLLASTLSSIWLMKWWGWTIQVGEQSNTACASGNDGQLAGVARSDVNGEPGSKANIRADVDNVDNVDNVDP
;
A
#
# COMPACT_ATOMS: atom_id res chain seq x y z
N MET A 1 38.88 -49.53 11.44
CA MET A 1 38.21 -49.02 10.22
C MET A 1 37.03 -48.10 10.56
N GLY A 2 35.99 -48.58 11.27
CA GLY A 2 34.77 -47.79 11.55
C GLY A 2 34.96 -46.37 12.08
N LEU A 3 35.95 -46.13 12.97
CA LEU A 3 36.23 -44.79 13.53
C LEU A 3 36.66 -43.75 12.46
N ILE A 4 37.42 -44.18 11.44
CA ILE A 4 37.77 -43.31 10.29
C ILE A 4 36.49 -43.02 9.47
N LEU A 5 35.63 -44.02 9.32
CA LEU A 5 34.40 -43.94 8.54
C LEU A 5 33.36 -43.03 9.20
N SER A 6 33.25 -43.05 10.55
CA SER A 6 32.44 -42.09 11.29
C SER A 6 32.99 -40.67 11.21
N VAL A 7 34.32 -40.48 11.31
CA VAL A 7 34.96 -39.16 11.12
C VAL A 7 34.66 -38.61 9.71
N PHE A 8 34.82 -39.42 8.67
CA PHE A 8 34.46 -39.03 7.30
C PHE A 8 32.97 -38.66 7.17
N ALA A 9 32.07 -39.43 7.80
CA ALA A 9 30.65 -39.10 7.82
C ALA A 9 30.38 -37.75 8.52
N THR A 10 30.93 -37.53 9.71
CA THR A 10 30.70 -36.31 10.51
C THR A 10 31.23 -35.05 9.83
N PHE A 11 32.35 -35.10 9.10
CA PHE A 11 32.92 -33.91 8.45
C PHE A 11 32.46 -33.68 7.01
N ILE A 12 32.10 -34.72 6.24
CA ILE A 12 31.68 -34.57 4.84
C ILE A 12 30.17 -34.43 4.69
N LEU A 13 29.35 -35.12 5.51
CA LEU A 13 27.90 -35.06 5.34
C LEU A 13 27.31 -33.66 5.58
N PRO A 14 27.66 -32.89 6.64
CA PRO A 14 27.05 -31.58 6.87
C PRO A 14 27.23 -30.57 5.72
N PRO A 15 28.44 -30.30 5.17
CA PRO A 15 28.58 -29.38 4.04
C PRO A 15 27.96 -29.95 2.75
N LEU A 16 27.96 -31.28 2.55
CA LEU A 16 27.28 -31.90 1.41
C LEU A 16 25.75 -31.71 1.52
N VAL A 17 25.17 -31.86 2.72
CA VAL A 17 23.74 -31.67 3.00
C VAL A 17 23.33 -30.20 2.91
N ALA A 18 24.20 -29.26 3.33
CA ALA A 18 24.01 -27.84 3.05
C ALA A 18 24.00 -27.56 1.54
N SER A 19 24.94 -28.14 0.78
CA SER A 19 24.99 -27.98 -0.69
C SER A 19 23.87 -28.69 -1.47
N LEU A 20 23.22 -29.68 -0.84
CA LEU A 20 22.01 -30.34 -1.34
C LEU A 20 20.80 -29.42 -1.30
N ILE A 21 20.71 -28.60 -0.24
CA ILE A 21 19.65 -27.61 -0.04
C ILE A 21 20.05 -26.35 -0.81
N LYS A 22 19.95 -26.41 -2.14
CA LYS A 22 19.76 -25.18 -2.91
C LYS A 22 18.27 -24.87 -2.91
N GLU A 23 17.90 -23.82 -2.19
CA GLU A 23 16.61 -23.15 -2.40
C GLU A 23 16.55 -22.70 -3.86
N GLN A 24 15.56 -23.23 -4.58
CA GLN A 24 15.20 -22.77 -5.91
C GLN A 24 13.79 -22.20 -5.83
N GLU A 25 13.71 -20.88 -5.97
CA GLU A 25 12.46 -20.19 -6.20
C GLU A 25 11.85 -20.69 -7.52
N SER A 26 10.60 -21.11 -7.46
CA SER A 26 9.83 -21.59 -8.61
C SER A 26 8.52 -20.83 -8.69
N THR A 27 8.36 -20.06 -9.77
CA THR A 27 7.15 -19.32 -10.10
C THR A 27 6.12 -20.25 -10.71
N PHE A 28 5.02 -20.52 -10.01
CA PHE A 28 3.90 -21.30 -10.54
C PHE A 28 2.81 -20.35 -11.03
N VAL A 29 2.56 -20.38 -12.34
CA VAL A 29 1.48 -19.63 -12.97
C VAL A 29 0.22 -20.49 -12.99
N SER A 30 -0.89 -19.96 -12.46
CA SER A 30 -2.22 -20.57 -12.47
C SER A 30 -3.24 -19.52 -12.86
N ASP A 31 -4.26 -19.91 -13.64
CA ASP A 31 -5.49 -19.14 -13.69
C ASP A 31 -6.23 -19.28 -12.35
N THR A 32 -6.96 -18.24 -11.94
CA THR A 32 -7.72 -18.20 -10.68
C THR A 32 -8.99 -17.37 -10.84
N THR A 33 -10.03 -17.70 -10.08
CA THR A 33 -11.15 -16.78 -9.88
C THR A 33 -10.74 -15.68 -8.90
N THR A 34 -11.07 -14.43 -9.22
CA THR A 34 -10.99 -13.28 -8.33
C THR A 34 -12.39 -12.70 -8.15
N HIS A 35 -12.70 -12.15 -6.98
CA HIS A 35 -13.99 -11.54 -6.67
C HIS A 35 -13.81 -10.04 -6.47
N ARG A 36 -14.57 -9.23 -7.22
CA ARG A 36 -14.58 -7.77 -7.07
C ARG A 36 -15.25 -7.40 -5.75
N LEU A 37 -14.48 -6.87 -4.80
CA LEU A 37 -14.93 -6.58 -3.43
C LEU A 37 -15.90 -5.40 -3.38
N LEU A 38 -15.51 -4.29 -4.03
CA LEU A 38 -16.25 -3.03 -4.00
C LEU A 38 -16.65 -2.60 -5.43
N GLU A 39 -17.58 -1.66 -5.50
CA GLU A 39 -18.07 -0.99 -6.71
C GLU A 39 -17.97 0.52 -6.59
N PHE A 40 -17.55 1.16 -7.69
CA PHE A 40 -17.58 2.61 -7.77
C PHE A 40 -19.03 3.09 -7.79
N ASN A 41 -19.42 3.82 -6.75
CA ASN A 41 -20.70 4.50 -6.66
C ASN A 41 -20.45 6.00 -6.62
N GLY A 42 -20.75 6.69 -7.72
CA GLY A 42 -20.66 8.14 -7.80
C GLY A 42 -21.44 8.82 -6.68
N ASN A 43 -22.58 8.26 -6.28
CA ASN A 43 -23.46 8.86 -5.27
C ASN A 43 -22.87 8.90 -3.86
N THR A 44 -21.83 8.11 -3.51
CA THR A 44 -21.16 8.30 -2.21
C THR A 44 -20.17 9.45 -2.24
N LEU A 45 -19.42 9.61 -3.35
CA LEU A 45 -18.64 10.84 -3.59
C LEU A 45 -19.53 12.08 -3.70
N ALA A 46 -20.79 11.89 -4.15
CA ALA A 46 -21.81 12.92 -4.24
C ALA A 46 -22.72 13.02 -3.00
N ASN A 47 -22.34 12.43 -1.85
CA ASN A 47 -22.95 12.68 -0.53
C ASN A 47 -21.91 12.69 0.61
N LEU A 48 -20.69 13.18 0.34
CA LEU A 48 -19.63 13.27 1.35
C LEU A 48 -19.89 14.38 2.37
N GLU A 49 -19.96 14.02 3.65
CA GLU A 49 -20.03 14.99 4.75
C GLU A 49 -18.70 15.74 4.92
N PRO A 50 -18.71 16.97 5.49
CA PRO A 50 -17.49 17.76 5.66
C PRO A 50 -16.35 17.00 6.34
N HIS A 51 -16.60 16.32 7.46
CA HIS A 51 -15.56 15.58 8.20
C HIS A 51 -14.80 14.54 7.36
N GLN A 52 -15.40 14.05 6.27
CA GLN A 52 -14.82 13.07 5.34
C GLN A 52 -13.83 13.72 4.37
N TRP A 53 -14.05 14.98 3.98
CA TRP A 53 -13.10 15.76 3.19
C TRP A 53 -11.81 16.02 3.95
N ASN A 54 -11.87 16.31 5.26
CA ASN A 54 -10.66 16.38 6.08
C ASN A 54 -9.88 15.07 6.12
N LEU A 55 -10.55 13.91 6.14
CA LEU A 55 -9.85 12.62 6.05
C LEU A 55 -9.17 12.43 4.68
N ILE A 56 -9.79 12.88 3.60
CA ILE A 56 -9.24 12.83 2.23
C ILE A 56 -8.03 13.78 2.11
N LEU A 57 -8.20 15.05 2.45
CA LEU A 57 -7.17 16.09 2.34
C LEU A 57 -5.92 15.76 3.17
N ASN A 58 -6.10 15.37 4.45
CA ASN A 58 -4.97 14.94 5.30
C ASN A 58 -4.22 13.73 4.72
N SER A 59 -4.92 12.85 4.01
CA SER A 59 -4.31 11.66 3.40
C SER A 59 -3.57 12.01 2.10
N VAL A 60 -4.09 12.92 1.29
CA VAL A 60 -3.37 13.47 0.13
C VAL A 60 -2.10 14.20 0.59
N ILE A 61 -2.19 15.02 1.63
CA ILE A 61 -1.04 15.69 2.25
C ILE A 61 0.00 14.65 2.71
N ALA A 62 -0.42 13.58 3.39
CA ALA A 62 0.48 12.51 3.83
C ALA A 62 1.17 11.79 2.65
N GLU A 63 0.45 11.48 1.57
CA GLU A 63 1.00 10.82 0.39
C GLU A 63 1.95 11.72 -0.42
N ASP A 64 1.50 12.93 -0.78
CA ASP A 64 2.21 13.79 -1.74
C ASP A 64 3.27 14.69 -1.08
N GLN A 65 3.04 15.23 0.13
CA GLN A 65 4.01 16.12 0.80
C GLN A 65 5.06 15.35 1.61
N TYR A 66 4.67 14.25 2.27
CA TYR A 66 5.55 13.46 3.14
C TYR A 66 6.06 12.16 2.50
N ALA A 67 5.76 11.94 1.21
CA ALA A 67 6.06 10.71 0.48
C ALA A 67 5.55 9.43 1.19
N GLY A 68 4.39 9.53 1.87
CA GLY A 68 3.77 8.44 2.61
C GLY A 68 3.32 7.27 1.73
N GLU A 69 2.96 6.16 2.37
CA GLU A 69 2.44 4.99 1.66
C GLU A 69 1.12 5.34 0.95
N VAL A 70 1.16 5.22 -0.38
CA VAL A 70 0.03 5.46 -1.29
C VAL A 70 -1.15 4.57 -0.90
N SER A 71 -2.34 5.17 -0.71
CA SER A 71 -3.54 4.47 -0.24
C SER A 71 -3.80 3.17 -1.03
N PRO A 72 -4.10 2.04 -0.35
CA PRO A 72 -4.38 0.77 -1.02
C PRO A 72 -5.42 0.92 -2.13
N TRP A 73 -5.14 0.26 -3.26
CA TRP A 73 -5.87 0.35 -4.52
C TRP A 73 -5.73 1.67 -5.27
N THR A 74 -4.58 2.34 -5.15
CA THR A 74 -4.24 3.49 -6.00
C THR A 74 -2.78 3.43 -6.47
N ASN A 75 -2.44 4.20 -7.51
CA ASN A 75 -1.05 4.57 -7.83
C ASN A 75 -0.92 6.12 -7.74
N ARG A 76 -0.04 6.78 -8.52
CA ARG A 76 0.02 8.26 -8.52
C ARG A 76 -1.01 8.97 -9.43
N THR A 77 -1.82 8.23 -10.17
CA THR A 77 -2.66 8.76 -11.27
C THR A 77 -4.08 8.19 -11.30
N HIS A 78 -4.27 7.00 -10.75
CA HIS A 78 -5.52 6.25 -10.79
C HIS A 78 -5.88 5.69 -9.41
N ALA A 79 -7.18 5.57 -9.14
CA ALA A 79 -7.74 4.66 -8.16
C ALA A 79 -8.31 3.42 -8.88
N PHE A 80 -8.17 2.24 -8.30
CA PHE A 80 -8.56 0.97 -8.92
C PHE A 80 -9.74 0.33 -8.21
N ARG A 81 -10.60 -0.37 -8.94
CA ARG A 81 -11.64 -1.22 -8.34
C ARG A 81 -10.97 -2.42 -7.63
N PRO A 82 -11.19 -2.61 -6.31
CA PRO A 82 -10.52 -3.66 -5.54
C PRO A 82 -11.09 -5.05 -5.81
N PHE A 83 -10.23 -6.06 -5.72
CA PHE A 83 -10.58 -7.48 -5.83
C PHE A 83 -9.81 -8.33 -4.82
N GLU A 84 -10.41 -9.44 -4.39
CA GLU A 84 -9.75 -10.49 -3.61
C GLU A 84 -9.55 -11.70 -4.52
N PRO A 85 -8.41 -12.42 -4.47
CA PRO A 85 -8.37 -13.77 -5.01
C PRO A 85 -9.30 -14.71 -4.24
N GLN A 86 -9.71 -15.82 -4.85
CA GLN A 86 -10.40 -16.90 -4.15
C GLN A 86 -9.59 -17.39 -2.93
N LYS A 87 -10.26 -17.87 -1.87
CA LYS A 87 -9.55 -18.31 -0.66
C LYS A 87 -8.67 -19.54 -0.93
N GLY A 88 -7.44 -19.51 -0.41
CA GLY A 88 -6.53 -20.68 -0.38
C GLY A 88 -5.14 -20.50 -1.02
N PHE A 89 -4.69 -19.28 -1.29
CA PHE A 89 -3.38 -19.04 -1.93
C PHE A 89 -2.23 -18.80 -0.94
N SER A 90 -1.01 -18.90 -1.47
CA SER A 90 0.25 -18.83 -0.73
C SER A 90 0.55 -17.44 -0.16
N ASP A 91 1.41 -17.42 0.87
CA ASP A 91 1.83 -16.20 1.56
C ASP A 91 2.49 -15.14 0.67
N ARG A 92 2.94 -15.53 -0.52
CA ARG A 92 3.56 -14.64 -1.51
C ARG A 92 3.04 -14.96 -2.90
N GLY A 93 2.85 -13.93 -3.71
CA GLY A 93 2.45 -14.07 -5.09
C GLY A 93 2.18 -12.75 -5.80
N THR A 94 1.86 -12.88 -7.07
CA THR A 94 1.48 -11.83 -8.01
C THR A 94 0.10 -12.16 -8.56
N LEU A 95 -0.83 -11.20 -8.62
CA LEU A 95 -2.16 -11.41 -9.18
C LEU A 95 -2.47 -10.32 -10.20
N THR A 96 -2.61 -10.74 -11.46
CA THR A 96 -3.00 -9.89 -12.59
C THR A 96 -4.46 -10.19 -12.94
N ALA A 97 -5.37 -9.25 -12.70
CA ALA A 97 -6.80 -9.44 -12.99
C ALA A 97 -7.43 -8.19 -13.65
N ALA A 98 -8.51 -8.40 -14.40
CA ALA A 98 -9.20 -7.32 -15.12
C ALA A 98 -10.00 -6.42 -14.16
N SER A 99 -9.52 -5.18 -14.00
CA SER A 99 -10.10 -4.16 -13.13
C SER A 99 -10.45 -2.89 -13.93
N THR A 100 -11.08 -1.94 -13.25
CA THR A 100 -11.35 -0.60 -13.77
C THR A 100 -10.52 0.40 -12.99
N ALA A 101 -9.70 1.16 -13.71
CA ALA A 101 -9.00 2.31 -13.18
C ALA A 101 -9.86 3.57 -13.37
N TYR A 102 -9.88 4.45 -12.37
CA TYR A 102 -10.61 5.71 -12.33
C TYR A 102 -9.59 6.83 -12.14
N ALA A 103 -9.59 7.81 -13.03
CA ALA A 103 -8.74 8.98 -12.94
C ALA A 103 -9.54 10.26 -13.21
N ALA A 104 -8.97 11.38 -12.80
CA ALA A 104 -9.46 12.69 -13.16
C ALA A 104 -8.30 13.60 -13.52
N HIS A 105 -8.52 14.45 -14.51
CA HIS A 105 -7.54 15.39 -15.03
C HIS A 105 -8.18 16.77 -15.14
N LEU A 106 -7.39 17.81 -14.88
CA LEU A 106 -7.77 19.18 -15.17
C LEU A 106 -7.01 19.68 -16.40
N SER A 107 -7.75 20.15 -17.42
CA SER A 107 -7.16 20.92 -18.52
C SER A 107 -7.28 22.41 -18.19
N CYS A 108 -6.27 22.92 -17.47
CA CYS A 108 -6.22 24.30 -17.02
C CYS A 108 -5.60 25.22 -18.07
N GLU A 109 -6.25 26.35 -18.32
CA GLU A 109 -5.80 27.42 -19.21
C GLU A 109 -5.96 28.77 -18.50
N LYS A 110 -5.04 29.70 -18.75
CA LYS A 110 -5.16 31.09 -18.29
C LYS A 110 -6.22 31.80 -19.14
N VAL A 111 -7.20 32.42 -18.49
CA VAL A 111 -8.31 33.08 -19.16
C VAL A 111 -7.94 34.53 -19.46
N GLU A 112 -7.69 34.82 -20.73
CA GLU A 112 -7.44 36.19 -21.20
C GLU A 112 -8.75 36.99 -21.30
N GLY A 113 -8.67 38.32 -21.20
CA GLY A 113 -9.82 39.21 -21.37
C GLY A 113 -10.85 39.20 -20.23
N ALA A 114 -10.53 38.58 -19.08
CA ALA A 114 -11.38 38.61 -17.89
C ALA A 114 -11.61 40.06 -17.40
N ILE A 115 -12.87 40.42 -17.18
CA ILE A 115 -13.31 41.73 -16.71
C ILE A 115 -13.65 41.62 -15.22
N LEU A 116 -12.92 42.35 -14.38
CA LEU A 116 -13.24 42.54 -12.96
C LEU A 116 -13.86 43.93 -12.79
N GLN A 117 -15.11 43.98 -12.36
CA GLN A 117 -15.77 45.22 -11.90
C GLN A 117 -15.72 45.24 -10.37
N LEU A 118 -15.22 46.33 -9.80
CA LEU A 118 -15.09 46.52 -8.36
C LEU A 118 -16.16 47.52 -7.92
N ASP A 119 -17.19 47.03 -7.22
CA ASP A 119 -18.25 47.84 -6.63
C ASP A 119 -17.91 48.10 -5.15
N ASP A 120 -17.69 49.37 -4.78
CA ASP A 120 -17.57 49.76 -3.38
C ASP A 120 -18.90 49.49 -2.66
N PHE A 121 -18.89 48.55 -1.70
CA PHE A 121 -20.13 48.11 -1.04
C PHE A 121 -20.52 49.12 0.04
N GLY A 122 -21.25 50.15 -0.39
CA GLY A 122 -21.31 51.52 0.15
C GLY A 122 -21.78 51.80 1.58
N MET A 123 -21.34 51.02 2.57
CA MET A 123 -21.28 51.42 3.99
C MET A 123 -19.99 50.98 4.72
N ASN A 124 -19.22 50.02 4.19
CA ASN A 124 -17.97 49.53 4.81
C ASN A 124 -16.77 49.81 3.89
N ILE A 125 -15.82 50.63 4.33
CA ILE A 125 -14.58 50.91 3.57
C ILE A 125 -13.70 49.67 3.39
N ASP A 126 -13.81 48.71 4.30
CA ASP A 126 -13.03 47.48 4.39
C ASP A 126 -13.59 46.31 3.54
N GLN A 127 -14.59 46.57 2.68
CA GLN A 127 -15.26 45.55 1.88
C GLN A 127 -15.45 45.99 0.42
N VAL A 128 -15.01 45.14 -0.50
CA VAL A 128 -15.11 45.37 -1.95
C VAL A 128 -15.92 44.24 -2.55
N ARG A 129 -17.03 44.56 -3.22
CA ARG A 129 -17.72 43.57 -4.06
C ARG A 129 -17.00 43.49 -5.38
N VAL A 130 -16.66 42.29 -5.83
CA VAL A 130 -16.02 42.07 -7.12
C VAL A 130 -16.91 41.20 -7.98
N ASN A 131 -17.32 41.75 -9.12
CA ASN A 131 -18.10 41.08 -10.15
C ASN A 131 -17.14 40.70 -11.29
N LEU A 132 -16.84 39.40 -11.37
CA LEU A 132 -15.99 38.81 -12.40
C LEU A 132 -16.85 38.32 -13.57
N THR A 133 -16.49 38.72 -14.79
CA THR A 133 -17.03 38.13 -16.03
C THR A 133 -15.89 37.75 -16.99
N ALA A 134 -15.99 36.58 -17.62
CA ALA A 134 -15.00 36.10 -18.59
C ALA A 134 -15.61 35.05 -19.54
N THR A 135 -14.87 34.66 -20.59
CA THR A 135 -15.25 33.56 -21.49
C THR A 135 -14.08 32.59 -21.65
N ASP A 136 -14.29 31.31 -21.37
CA ASP A 136 -13.30 30.24 -21.46
C ASP A 136 -13.82 29.07 -22.31
N ARG A 137 -13.22 28.82 -23.49
CA ARG A 137 -13.57 27.71 -24.39
C ARG A 137 -15.09 27.56 -24.57
N ASN A 138 -15.73 28.67 -24.98
CA ASN A 138 -17.17 28.88 -25.15
C ASN A 138 -18.05 28.75 -23.88
N CYS A 139 -17.47 28.64 -22.69
CA CYS A 139 -18.20 28.84 -21.43
C CYS A 139 -18.16 30.31 -21.02
N ASN A 140 -19.31 30.92 -20.78
CA ASN A 140 -19.38 32.21 -20.10
C ASN A 140 -19.28 31.99 -18.59
N ILE A 141 -18.31 32.65 -17.97
CA ILE A 141 -18.03 32.60 -16.54
C ILE A 141 -18.52 33.92 -15.94
N ALA A 142 -19.36 33.86 -14.91
CA ALA A 142 -19.80 35.02 -14.15
C ALA A 142 -19.84 34.67 -12.65
N TYR A 143 -19.23 35.51 -11.81
CA TYR A 143 -19.13 35.24 -10.36
C TYR A 143 -19.01 36.54 -9.55
N ASP A 144 -19.81 36.66 -8.48
CA ASP A 144 -19.74 37.77 -7.53
C ASP A 144 -19.28 37.31 -6.15
N PHE A 145 -18.33 38.05 -5.57
CA PHE A 145 -17.74 37.76 -4.26
C PHE A 145 -17.37 39.06 -3.53
N ILE A 146 -16.98 38.96 -2.25
CA ILE A 146 -16.64 40.12 -1.41
C ILE A 146 -15.24 39.91 -0.81
N ILE A 147 -14.37 40.91 -0.98
CA ILE A 147 -12.98 40.91 -0.51
C ILE A 147 -12.84 41.81 0.70
N HIS A 148 -12.08 41.35 1.70
CA HIS A 148 -11.67 42.09 2.88
C HIS A 148 -10.16 42.40 2.79
N PRO A 149 -9.73 43.47 2.07
CA PRO A 149 -8.31 43.71 1.77
C PRO A 149 -7.43 43.99 3.01
N THR A 150 -8.04 44.43 4.11
CA THR A 150 -7.36 44.88 5.33
C THR A 150 -6.44 43.85 5.98
N ASN A 151 -6.71 42.54 5.80
CA ASN A 151 -6.01 41.47 6.51
C ASN A 151 -5.03 40.66 5.66
N ARG A 152 -5.10 40.73 4.32
CA ARG A 152 -4.28 39.89 3.41
C ARG A 152 -3.95 40.63 2.11
N PRO A 153 -2.65 40.74 1.73
CA PRO A 153 -2.26 41.28 0.42
C PRO A 153 -2.53 40.31 -0.73
N LEU A 154 -2.96 39.08 -0.43
CA LEU A 154 -3.28 38.03 -1.40
C LEU A 154 -4.76 37.69 -1.34
N VAL A 155 -5.38 37.66 -2.51
CA VAL A 155 -6.72 37.12 -2.77
C VAL A 155 -6.55 35.86 -3.61
N VAL A 156 -6.98 34.72 -3.08
CA VAL A 156 -7.18 33.47 -3.84
C VAL A 156 -8.64 33.12 -3.69
N GLU A 157 -9.39 33.23 -4.77
CA GLU A 157 -10.83 32.99 -4.80
C GLU A 157 -11.14 31.93 -5.85
N ALA A 158 -11.67 30.81 -5.39
CA ALA A 158 -11.83 29.61 -6.20
C ALA A 158 -13.29 29.17 -6.17
N PHE A 159 -13.84 28.98 -7.37
CA PHE A 159 -15.24 28.67 -7.60
C PHE A 159 -15.37 27.68 -8.76
N HIS A 160 -16.60 27.41 -9.17
CA HIS A 160 -16.90 26.46 -10.23
C HIS A 160 -18.03 26.97 -11.10
N GLN A 161 -18.09 26.53 -12.35
CA GLN A 161 -19.15 26.86 -13.30
C GLN A 161 -19.67 25.57 -13.94
N THR A 162 -20.96 25.26 -13.74
CA THR A 162 -21.67 24.17 -14.43
C THR A 162 -22.36 24.71 -15.70
N ALA A 163 -22.88 23.80 -16.55
CA ALA A 163 -23.67 24.11 -17.74
C ALA A 163 -22.97 25.00 -18.80
N CYS A 164 -21.71 24.70 -19.12
CA CYS A 164 -20.83 25.46 -20.01
C CYS A 164 -21.14 25.38 -21.53
N GLY A 165 -22.42 25.41 -21.91
CA GLY A 165 -22.88 25.45 -23.30
C GLY A 165 -23.57 24.16 -23.79
N LEU A 166 -24.18 24.23 -24.97
CA LEU A 166 -25.18 23.24 -25.44
C LEU A 166 -24.63 21.84 -25.75
N ASP A 167 -23.35 21.70 -26.07
CA ASP A 167 -22.66 20.39 -26.21
C ASP A 167 -21.91 19.96 -24.92
N ASN A 168 -21.87 20.85 -23.92
CA ASN A 168 -20.78 21.01 -22.96
C ASN A 168 -21.23 20.98 -21.48
N SER A 169 -21.82 19.87 -21.06
CA SER A 169 -21.14 18.79 -20.30
C SER A 169 -19.90 19.07 -19.40
N LEU A 170 -19.20 20.19 -19.53
CA LEU A 170 -17.85 20.39 -19.01
C LEU A 170 -17.86 21.42 -17.88
N THR A 171 -18.04 20.96 -16.65
CA THR A 171 -17.83 21.77 -15.44
C THR A 171 -16.43 22.40 -15.47
N ARG A 172 -16.35 23.70 -15.16
CA ARG A 172 -15.09 24.38 -14.86
C ARG A 172 -14.84 24.43 -13.36
N VAL A 173 -13.59 24.23 -12.97
CA VAL A 173 -13.04 24.82 -11.74
C VAL A 173 -12.31 26.09 -12.14
N VAL A 174 -12.61 27.21 -11.49
CA VAL A 174 -12.06 28.52 -11.84
C VAL A 174 -11.39 29.11 -10.61
N VAL A 175 -10.14 29.55 -10.75
CA VAL A 175 -9.37 30.15 -9.68
C VAL A 175 -8.89 31.53 -10.11
N LEU A 176 -9.34 32.56 -9.39
CA LEU A 176 -8.81 33.90 -9.45
C LEU A 176 -7.71 34.05 -8.40
N THR A 177 -6.56 34.55 -8.84
CA THR A 177 -5.48 35.01 -7.97
C THR A 177 -5.25 36.50 -8.21
N ALA A 178 -5.11 37.30 -7.16
CA ALA A 178 -4.86 38.74 -7.27
C ALA A 178 -4.13 39.27 -6.02
N THR A 179 -3.39 40.36 -6.17
CA THR A 179 -2.77 41.07 -5.05
C THR A 179 -3.67 42.23 -4.62
N ALA A 180 -4.23 42.14 -3.41
CA ALA A 180 -5.03 43.21 -2.82
C ALA A 180 -4.14 44.37 -2.33
N SER A 181 -4.61 45.60 -2.52
CA SER A 181 -4.01 46.81 -1.96
C SER A 181 -5.00 47.51 -1.04
N ASN A 182 -4.45 48.13 0.02
CA ASN A 182 -5.19 49.06 0.89
C ASN A 182 -5.20 50.50 0.32
N GLU A 183 -4.54 50.75 -0.81
CA GLU A 183 -4.62 52.02 -1.53
C GLU A 183 -5.94 52.12 -2.32
N GLU A 184 -6.50 53.32 -2.43
CA GLU A 184 -7.91 53.54 -2.81
C GLU A 184 -8.27 52.96 -4.19
N THR A 185 -7.38 53.09 -5.19
CA THR A 185 -7.51 52.39 -6.48
C THR A 185 -6.14 52.09 -7.13
N PRO A 186 -5.99 50.96 -7.84
CA PRO A 186 -6.91 49.82 -7.91
C PRO A 186 -6.74 48.91 -6.69
N ARG A 187 -7.84 48.61 -5.98
CA ARG A 187 -7.81 47.73 -4.79
C ARG A 187 -7.38 46.29 -5.09
N LEU A 188 -7.36 45.89 -6.36
CA LEU A 188 -6.74 44.65 -6.86
C LEU A 188 -5.71 44.96 -7.94
N SER A 189 -4.56 44.29 -7.85
CA SER A 189 -3.48 44.33 -8.82
C SER A 189 -3.08 42.91 -9.26
N ASN A 190 -2.46 42.80 -10.42
CA ASN A 190 -2.03 41.53 -11.04
C ASN A 190 -3.11 40.40 -11.05
N PRO A 191 -4.38 40.68 -11.43
CA PRO A 191 -5.40 39.64 -11.49
C PRO A 191 -5.06 38.59 -12.55
N ASN A 192 -5.05 37.33 -12.12
CA ASN A 192 -4.74 36.17 -12.93
C ASN A 192 -5.84 35.12 -12.73
N LEU A 193 -6.68 34.96 -13.75
CA LEU A 193 -7.78 34.01 -13.79
C LEU A 193 -7.36 32.74 -14.52
N THR A 194 -7.50 31.58 -13.88
CA THR A 194 -7.22 30.27 -14.48
C THR A 194 -8.49 29.43 -14.47
N SER A 195 -8.83 28.81 -15.60
CA SER A 195 -10.02 27.96 -15.74
C SER A 195 -9.64 26.56 -16.20
N CYS A 196 -10.10 25.57 -15.45
CA CYS A 196 -9.81 24.16 -15.61
C CYS A 196 -11.06 23.40 -16.06
N VAL A 197 -11.04 22.83 -17.26
CA VAL A 197 -12.01 21.81 -17.65
C VAL A 197 -11.74 20.56 -16.82
N VAL A 198 -12.76 20.08 -16.10
CA VAL A 198 -12.69 18.81 -15.38
C VAL A 198 -13.00 17.66 -16.33
N ALA A 199 -12.09 16.69 -16.44
CA ALA A 199 -12.27 15.47 -17.22
C ALA A 199 -12.12 14.23 -16.32
N TYR A 200 -13.21 13.49 -16.15
CA TYR A 200 -13.22 12.21 -15.43
C TYR A 200 -13.15 11.04 -16.43
N SER A 201 -12.34 10.03 -16.13
CA SER A 201 -12.17 8.86 -16.98
C SER A 201 -12.34 7.55 -16.19
N SER A 202 -12.75 6.49 -16.91
CA SER A 202 -12.61 5.13 -16.40
C SER A 202 -12.05 4.23 -17.50
N THR A 203 -10.96 3.54 -17.22
CA THR A 203 -10.24 2.69 -18.18
C THR A 203 -10.28 1.25 -17.73
N SER A 204 -10.64 0.34 -18.63
CA SER A 204 -10.54 -1.11 -18.39
C SER A 204 -9.11 -1.57 -18.64
N GLY A 205 -8.57 -2.38 -17.75
CA GLY A 205 -7.22 -2.91 -17.89
C GLY A 205 -6.89 -3.99 -16.89
N ASN A 206 -5.74 -4.63 -17.07
CA ASN A 206 -5.24 -5.61 -16.13
C ASN A 206 -4.41 -4.92 -15.05
N LEU A 207 -4.83 -5.07 -13.79
CA LEU A 207 -4.08 -4.60 -12.63
C LEU A 207 -3.26 -5.75 -12.05
N THR A 208 -1.96 -5.52 -11.85
CA THR A 208 -1.03 -6.48 -11.24
C THR A 208 -0.67 -6.04 -9.82
N VAL A 209 -1.09 -6.84 -8.85
CA VAL A 209 -0.86 -6.62 -7.41
C VAL A 209 0.08 -7.70 -6.87
N HIS A 210 1.09 -7.29 -6.09
CA HIS A 210 1.96 -8.20 -5.35
C HIS A 210 1.68 -8.11 -3.85
N TRP A 211 1.69 -9.24 -3.16
CA TRP A 211 1.64 -9.31 -1.69
C TRP A 211 2.79 -10.13 -1.14
N ALA A 212 3.16 -9.79 0.09
CA ALA A 212 3.98 -10.63 0.93
C ALA A 212 3.30 -10.82 2.29
N ASN A 213 3.42 -12.03 2.83
CA ASN A 213 2.99 -12.47 4.15
C ASN A 213 1.47 -12.74 4.29
N GLY A 214 0.85 -13.34 3.26
CA GLY A 214 -0.46 -14.01 3.32
C GLY A 214 -1.70 -13.11 3.42
N ILE A 215 -1.50 -11.84 3.75
CA ILE A 215 -2.56 -10.83 3.79
C ILE A 215 -2.81 -10.36 2.36
N ALA A 216 -3.94 -10.77 1.80
CA ALA A 216 -4.48 -10.21 0.56
C ALA A 216 -4.68 -8.68 0.71
N PRO A 217 -4.66 -7.90 -0.39
CA PRO A 217 -4.75 -6.44 -0.40
C PRO A 217 -6.11 -5.87 0.11
N PHE A 218 -6.41 -6.04 1.40
CA PHE A 218 -7.61 -5.49 2.02
C PHE A 218 -7.48 -3.99 2.29
N GLN A 219 -8.56 -3.26 2.00
CA GLN A 219 -8.79 -2.00 2.71
C GLN A 219 -9.20 -2.36 4.13
N ASN A 220 -8.28 -2.18 5.09
CA ASN A 220 -8.64 -2.12 6.50
C ASN A 220 -9.61 -0.93 6.66
N SER A 221 -10.90 -1.22 6.88
CA SER A 221 -11.87 -0.19 7.20
C SER A 221 -11.46 0.46 8.52
N THR A 222 -11.14 1.75 8.46
CA THR A 222 -10.62 2.51 9.59
C THR A 222 -11.74 2.86 10.56
N THR A 223 -12.16 1.85 11.33
CA THR A 223 -12.86 2.08 12.60
C THR A 223 -12.00 3.00 13.46
N SER A 224 -12.63 3.93 14.18
CA SER A 224 -12.00 5.12 14.78
C SER A 224 -10.97 4.86 15.89
N ASN A 225 -10.73 3.59 16.24
CA ASN A 225 -9.79 3.17 17.26
C ASN A 225 -8.39 3.02 16.63
N GLY A 226 -7.68 4.14 16.48
CA GLY A 226 -6.41 4.26 15.73
C GLY A 226 -5.23 3.45 16.27
N ARG A 227 -5.27 2.12 16.13
CA ARG A 227 -4.21 1.19 16.56
C ARG A 227 -4.18 -0.12 15.77
N THR A 228 -4.16 -0.05 14.44
CA THR A 228 -3.76 -1.16 13.58
C THR A 228 -2.26 -1.12 13.30
N GLY A 229 -1.58 -2.27 13.40
CA GLY A 229 -0.14 -2.36 13.15
C GLY A 229 0.22 -2.22 11.67
N ALA A 230 1.49 -1.92 11.38
CA ALA A 230 2.01 -1.79 10.02
C ALA A 230 2.11 -3.15 9.30
N THR A 231 0.97 -3.69 8.87
CA THR A 231 0.91 -4.70 7.81
C THR A 231 1.30 -4.02 6.50
N ALA A 232 2.52 -4.29 6.01
CA ALA A 232 3.10 -3.62 4.85
C ALA A 232 2.13 -3.57 3.66
N ALA A 233 1.94 -2.38 3.09
CA ALA A 233 0.99 -2.18 2.01
C ALA A 233 1.31 -3.06 0.78
N PRO A 234 0.29 -3.55 0.05
CA PRO A 234 0.49 -4.31 -1.18
C PRO A 234 1.26 -3.47 -2.20
N THR A 235 2.32 -4.05 -2.79
CA THR A 235 3.17 -3.33 -3.73
C THR A 235 2.55 -3.43 -5.13
N PHE A 236 1.93 -2.34 -5.59
CA PHE A 236 1.40 -2.22 -6.94
C PHE A 236 2.55 -2.01 -7.94
N VAL A 237 2.64 -2.84 -8.97
CA VAL A 237 3.76 -2.81 -9.94
C VAL A 237 3.33 -2.39 -11.34
N SER A 238 2.12 -2.76 -11.79
CA SER A 238 1.62 -2.32 -13.10
C SER A 238 0.10 -2.30 -13.21
N PHE A 239 -0.38 -1.37 -14.03
CA PHE A 239 -1.69 -1.43 -14.68
C PHE A 239 -1.43 -1.37 -16.18
N SER A 240 -2.07 -2.22 -16.97
CA SER A 240 -1.99 -2.20 -18.43
C SER A 240 -3.39 -2.04 -19.03
N ASP A 241 -3.64 -0.88 -19.65
CA ASP A 241 -4.87 -0.58 -20.38
C ASP A 241 -5.15 -1.67 -21.43
N THR A 242 -6.35 -2.26 -21.40
CA THR A 242 -6.80 -3.22 -22.42
C THR A 242 -7.79 -2.60 -23.40
N GLU A 243 -8.38 -1.46 -23.04
CA GLU A 243 -9.35 -0.72 -23.84
C GLU A 243 -8.95 0.76 -23.91
N PRO A 244 -9.27 1.50 -24.99
CA PRO A 244 -9.03 2.93 -25.06
C PRO A 244 -9.79 3.66 -23.95
N VAL A 245 -9.15 4.67 -23.36
CA VAL A 245 -9.71 5.53 -22.30
C VAL A 245 -11.09 6.05 -22.73
N THR A 246 -12.15 5.53 -22.11
CA THR A 246 -13.52 5.85 -22.48
C THR A 246 -14.02 7.00 -21.59
N PRO A 247 -14.18 8.23 -22.10
CA PRO A 247 -14.70 9.34 -21.31
C PRO A 247 -16.18 9.09 -21.01
N LYS A 248 -16.51 8.77 -19.75
CA LYS A 248 -17.89 8.52 -19.32
C LYS A 248 -18.67 9.82 -19.11
N LYS A 249 -18.95 10.49 -20.23
CA LYS A 249 -19.68 11.76 -20.36
C LYS A 249 -21.03 11.74 -19.63
N ASP A 250 -21.69 10.59 -19.49
CA ASP A 250 -23.07 10.57 -18.97
C ASP A 250 -23.17 10.17 -17.49
N PHE A 251 -22.27 9.32 -16.96
CA PHE A 251 -22.39 8.75 -15.61
C PHE A 251 -21.60 9.53 -14.54
N LEU A 252 -20.32 9.81 -14.81
CA LEU A 252 -19.47 10.57 -13.89
C LEU A 252 -19.89 12.05 -13.89
N GLN A 253 -20.32 12.56 -15.04
CA GLN A 253 -20.76 13.93 -15.18
C GLN A 253 -22.06 14.20 -14.43
N ALA A 254 -23.11 13.38 -14.58
CA ALA A 254 -24.34 13.52 -13.79
C ALA A 254 -24.10 13.41 -12.26
N THR A 255 -23.05 12.69 -11.86
CA THR A 255 -22.57 12.64 -10.46
C THR A 255 -21.91 13.96 -10.01
N PHE A 256 -21.11 14.60 -10.87
CA PHE A 256 -20.25 15.73 -10.51
C PHE A 256 -20.73 17.12 -10.98
N GLU A 257 -21.70 17.19 -11.89
CA GLU A 257 -22.53 18.37 -12.17
C GLU A 257 -23.38 18.72 -10.94
N GLY A 258 -23.71 17.71 -10.12
CA GLY A 258 -24.49 17.80 -8.88
C GLY A 258 -23.68 18.07 -7.61
N ASN A 259 -22.76 19.04 -7.64
CA ASN A 259 -22.30 19.79 -6.45
C ASN A 259 -21.27 19.20 -5.45
N LEU A 260 -20.31 18.30 -5.79
CA LEU A 260 -19.43 17.73 -4.72
C LEU A 260 -17.90 17.86 -4.77
N LEU A 261 -17.14 17.42 -5.80
CA LEU A 261 -15.67 17.40 -5.64
C LEU A 261 -15.07 18.82 -5.62
N ALA A 262 -15.44 19.66 -6.59
CA ALA A 262 -15.07 21.08 -6.57
C ALA A 262 -15.79 21.82 -5.43
N ILE A 263 -17.10 21.62 -5.28
CA ILE A 263 -17.89 22.44 -4.36
C ILE A 263 -17.50 22.22 -2.90
N ASN A 264 -17.39 20.99 -2.37
CA ASN A 264 -17.10 20.84 -0.92
C ASN A 264 -15.69 21.26 -0.55
N VAL A 265 -14.72 20.99 -1.43
CA VAL A 265 -13.33 21.42 -1.23
C VAL A 265 -13.23 22.95 -1.17
N LEU A 266 -14.16 23.67 -1.81
CA LEU A 266 -14.26 25.14 -1.79
C LEU A 266 -15.20 25.68 -0.71
N GLN A 267 -16.32 25.00 -0.45
CA GLN A 267 -17.31 25.34 0.58
C GLN A 267 -16.84 25.01 2.00
N TYR A 268 -15.71 24.32 2.16
CA TYR A 268 -15.17 23.91 3.44
C TYR A 268 -14.97 25.07 4.43
N GLY A 269 -14.78 26.28 3.90
CA GLY A 269 -14.70 27.50 4.70
C GLY A 269 -15.99 28.30 4.88
N SER A 270 -17.08 27.94 4.19
CA SER A 270 -18.23 28.83 4.02
C SER A 270 -19.23 28.82 5.18
N THR A 271 -19.27 27.77 5.99
CA THR A 271 -20.16 27.67 7.16
C THR A 271 -19.57 28.32 8.40
N GLN A 272 -19.71 29.65 8.45
CA GLN A 272 -19.90 30.42 9.68
C GLN A 272 -18.71 30.61 10.64
N ASP A 273 -17.47 30.66 10.12
CA ASP A 273 -16.44 31.54 10.67
C ASP A 273 -15.38 31.89 9.60
N GLN A 274 -14.96 33.16 9.50
CA GLN A 274 -14.16 33.69 8.36
C GLN A 274 -12.70 33.18 8.28
N ILE A 275 -12.34 32.11 9.02
CA ILE A 275 -10.98 31.59 9.12
C ILE A 275 -10.75 30.42 8.13
N ALA A 276 -11.81 29.69 7.76
CA ALA A 276 -11.69 28.40 7.09
C ALA A 276 -11.73 28.41 5.54
N ASN A 277 -12.00 29.55 4.89
CA ASN A 277 -11.95 29.69 3.41
C ASN A 277 -10.54 29.42 2.81
N ASN A 278 -9.55 29.16 3.66
CA ASN A 278 -8.17 28.99 3.28
C ASN A 278 -7.78 27.55 2.93
N GLU A 279 -8.47 26.50 3.41
CA GLU A 279 -7.86 25.15 3.41
C GLU A 279 -7.55 24.59 2.01
N PHE A 280 -8.38 24.86 0.99
CA PHE A 280 -8.02 24.49 -0.40
C PHE A 280 -6.96 25.41 -1.01
N ALA A 281 -7.00 26.72 -0.72
CA ALA A 281 -5.98 27.64 -1.19
C ALA A 281 -4.62 27.25 -0.59
N ASP A 282 -4.53 27.07 0.72
CA ASP A 282 -3.34 26.63 1.44
C ASP A 282 -2.89 25.22 1.00
N PHE A 283 -3.81 24.31 0.67
CA PHE A 283 -3.45 23.02 0.07
C PHE A 283 -2.84 23.17 -1.34
N VAL A 284 -3.44 23.97 -2.23
CA VAL A 284 -2.87 24.24 -3.57
C VAL A 284 -1.53 24.98 -3.46
N MET A 285 -1.40 25.92 -2.51
CA MET A 285 -0.15 26.61 -2.19
C MET A 285 0.90 25.65 -1.60
N ALA A 286 0.50 24.67 -0.79
CA ALA A 286 1.39 23.64 -0.24
C ALA A 286 1.86 22.64 -1.31
N VAL A 287 0.96 22.20 -2.20
CA VAL A 287 1.32 21.40 -3.39
C VAL A 287 2.26 22.19 -4.29
N ALA A 288 1.96 23.46 -4.59
CA ALA A 288 2.85 24.34 -5.34
C ALA A 288 4.22 24.50 -4.67
N THR A 289 4.26 24.66 -3.34
CA THR A 289 5.50 24.74 -2.55
C THR A 289 6.30 23.43 -2.59
N GLY A 290 5.63 22.28 -2.58
CA GLY A 290 6.25 20.96 -2.76
C GLY A 290 6.71 20.66 -4.19
N LEU A 291 6.14 21.35 -5.19
CA LEU A 291 6.55 21.29 -6.59
C LEU A 291 7.72 22.24 -6.91
N LEU A 292 7.98 23.25 -6.06
CA LEU A 292 9.26 23.97 -6.12
C LEU A 292 10.39 22.95 -5.87
N PRO A 293 11.48 22.97 -6.66
CA PRO A 293 12.57 22.03 -6.48
C PRO A 293 13.21 22.25 -5.11
N SER A 294 12.90 21.36 -4.16
CA SER A 294 13.62 21.27 -2.90
C SER A 294 15.12 21.15 -3.22
N SER A 295 15.89 22.12 -2.75
CA SER A 295 17.29 22.29 -3.16
C SER A 295 18.03 20.96 -3.00
N PRO A 296 18.62 20.40 -4.08
CA PRO A 296 19.18 19.05 -4.02
C PRO A 296 20.24 19.00 -2.93
N ASN A 297 20.10 18.04 -2.01
CA ASN A 297 20.96 17.90 -0.84
C ASN A 297 22.44 18.10 -1.22
N PRO A 298 23.15 19.06 -0.59
CA PRO A 298 24.56 19.32 -0.89
C PRO A 298 25.39 18.13 -0.42
N SER A 299 25.59 17.19 -1.34
CA SER A 299 26.27 15.93 -1.12
C SER A 299 27.78 16.20 -1.09
N SER A 300 28.29 16.40 0.13
CA SER A 300 29.69 16.36 0.52
C SER A 300 30.67 17.25 -0.27
N GLY A 301 31.24 18.26 0.38
CA GLY A 301 32.65 18.56 0.15
C GLY A 301 33.12 19.99 0.37
N ASP A 302 32.33 20.99 -0.02
CA ASP A 302 32.86 22.35 -0.19
C ASP A 302 32.37 23.36 0.87
N ILE A 303 33.30 24.06 1.51
CA ILE A 303 33.03 25.03 2.59
C ILE A 303 32.87 26.42 1.96
N GLY A 304 31.77 26.61 1.24
CA GLY A 304 31.51 27.75 0.37
C GLY A 304 30.20 28.50 0.64
N SER A 305 30.00 28.97 1.88
CA SER A 305 28.88 29.85 2.31
C SER A 305 27.45 29.33 2.03
N PRO A 306 26.77 28.70 3.01
CA PRO A 306 25.35 28.39 2.86
C PRO A 306 24.52 29.67 2.81
N LEU A 307 23.68 29.79 1.77
CA LEU A 307 22.73 30.89 1.62
C LEU A 307 21.57 30.68 2.62
N SER A 308 21.72 31.25 3.81
CA SER A 308 20.77 31.08 4.91
C SER A 308 19.46 31.80 4.62
N LEU A 309 18.50 31.08 4.04
CA LEU A 309 17.08 31.46 4.00
C LEU A 309 16.45 31.30 5.39
N ALA A 310 16.89 32.14 6.33
CA ALA A 310 16.21 32.32 7.61
C ALA A 310 14.80 32.92 7.37
N PRO A 311 13.73 32.37 7.97
CA PRO A 311 12.35 32.67 7.56
C PRO A 311 11.83 33.98 8.19
N THR A 312 12.37 35.13 7.75
CA THR A 312 11.84 36.47 8.09
C THR A 312 11.62 37.39 6.90
N SER A 313 12.17 37.08 5.72
CA SER A 313 11.84 37.78 4.46
C SER A 313 11.50 36.82 3.30
N GLY A 314 11.75 35.51 3.45
CA GLY A 314 11.48 34.52 2.40
C GLY A 314 10.00 34.25 2.13
N ALA A 315 9.10 34.60 3.07
CA ALA A 315 7.67 34.34 2.93
C ALA A 315 7.02 35.14 1.78
N GLU A 316 7.37 36.42 1.65
CA GLU A 316 6.87 37.28 0.56
C GLU A 316 7.40 36.82 -0.80
N THR A 317 8.67 36.41 -0.86
CA THR A 317 9.27 35.85 -2.10
C THR A 317 8.66 34.51 -2.48
N ALA A 318 8.35 33.64 -1.50
CA ALA A 318 7.65 32.39 -1.73
C ALA A 318 6.23 32.62 -2.27
N LEU A 319 5.46 33.53 -1.67
CA LEU A 319 4.15 33.96 -2.20
C LEU A 319 4.28 34.41 -3.66
N ALA A 320 5.17 35.37 -3.93
CA ALA A 320 5.36 35.94 -5.27
C ALA A 320 5.70 34.89 -6.35
N ILE A 321 6.46 33.84 -6.00
CA ILE A 321 6.76 32.72 -6.91
C ILE A 321 5.51 31.86 -7.16
N ILE A 322 4.74 31.54 -6.11
CA ILE A 322 3.55 30.68 -6.22
C ILE A 322 2.40 31.40 -6.99
N HIS A 323 2.41 32.73 -7.04
CA HIS A 323 1.45 33.52 -7.83
C HIS A 323 1.75 33.56 -9.34
N THR A 324 2.84 32.94 -9.79
CA THR A 324 3.04 32.76 -11.24
C THR A 324 1.95 31.84 -11.81
N PRO A 325 1.22 32.24 -12.87
CA PRO A 325 0.19 31.39 -13.47
C PRO A 325 0.72 30.00 -13.84
N GLU A 326 1.98 29.92 -14.24
CA GLU A 326 2.71 28.70 -14.61
C GLU A 326 2.75 27.68 -13.47
N VAL A 327 3.03 28.12 -12.23
CA VAL A 327 3.02 27.25 -11.04
C VAL A 327 1.60 26.81 -10.70
N LEU A 328 0.61 27.71 -10.76
CA LEU A 328 -0.78 27.38 -10.48
C LEU A 328 -1.37 26.38 -11.52
N LEU A 329 -1.07 26.59 -12.80
CA LEU A 329 -1.43 25.72 -13.92
C LEU A 329 -0.85 24.30 -13.77
N GLN A 330 0.33 24.15 -13.15
CA GLN A 330 0.93 22.84 -12.86
C GLN A 330 0.41 22.22 -11.54
N ALA A 331 0.19 23.03 -10.51
CA ALA A 331 -0.22 22.56 -9.18
C ALA A 331 -1.68 22.06 -9.16
N MET A 332 -2.62 22.79 -9.77
CA MET A 332 -4.05 22.43 -9.70
C MET A 332 -4.39 21.05 -10.28
N PRO A 333 -3.88 20.63 -11.48
CA PRO A 333 -4.16 19.29 -12.00
C PRO A 333 -3.64 18.17 -11.11
N LEU A 334 -2.47 18.35 -10.47
CA LEU A 334 -1.88 17.36 -9.57
C LEU A 334 -2.65 17.27 -8.25
N ALA A 335 -2.90 18.43 -7.62
CA ALA A 335 -3.73 18.55 -6.42
C ALA A 335 -5.11 17.89 -6.60
N PHE A 336 -5.80 18.19 -7.70
CA PHE A 336 -7.12 17.66 -8.01
C PHE A 336 -7.09 16.15 -8.31
N ALA A 337 -6.10 15.67 -9.08
CA ALA A 337 -5.97 14.25 -9.39
C ALA A 337 -5.74 13.41 -8.12
N SER A 338 -4.90 13.87 -7.18
CA SER A 338 -4.71 13.18 -5.89
C SER A 338 -5.95 13.24 -4.99
N ILE A 339 -6.62 14.39 -4.86
CA ILE A 339 -7.90 14.48 -4.12
C ILE A 339 -8.93 13.50 -4.68
N TYR A 340 -9.15 13.52 -6.00
CA TYR A 340 -10.09 12.61 -6.66
C TYR A 340 -9.72 11.15 -6.41
N ARG A 341 -8.45 10.78 -6.61
CA ARG A 341 -7.93 9.43 -6.42
C ARG A 341 -8.15 8.91 -4.99
N VAL A 342 -7.78 9.69 -3.97
CA VAL A 342 -7.95 9.31 -2.57
C VAL A 342 -9.43 9.27 -2.17
N ALA A 343 -10.25 10.21 -2.65
CA ALA A 343 -11.70 10.20 -2.44
C ALA A 343 -12.35 8.95 -3.04
N VAL A 344 -12.08 8.66 -4.33
CA VAL A 344 -12.58 7.45 -5.02
C VAL A 344 -12.19 6.19 -4.26
N ALA A 345 -10.91 6.05 -3.89
CA ALA A 345 -10.43 4.84 -3.24
C ALA A 345 -11.04 4.63 -1.85
N ARG A 346 -11.15 5.67 -1.02
CA ARG A 346 -11.60 5.54 0.38
C ARG A 346 -13.11 5.57 0.55
N MET A 347 -13.83 6.37 -0.26
CA MET A 347 -15.26 6.63 -0.06
C MET A 347 -16.12 6.40 -1.32
N GLY A 348 -15.53 6.46 -2.52
CA GLY A 348 -16.23 6.21 -3.78
C GLY A 348 -16.49 4.74 -4.07
N MET A 349 -15.86 3.83 -3.32
CA MET A 349 -16.00 2.39 -3.44
C MET A 349 -16.94 1.84 -2.35
N VAL A 350 -18.12 1.33 -2.73
CA VAL A 350 -19.09 0.70 -1.82
C VAL A 350 -19.04 -0.83 -1.94
N PRO A 351 -19.45 -1.62 -0.94
CA PRO A 351 -19.53 -3.08 -1.07
C PRO A 351 -20.35 -3.49 -2.30
N ALA A 352 -19.77 -4.31 -3.17
CA ALA A 352 -20.45 -4.82 -4.36
C ALA A 352 -21.65 -5.65 -3.91
N ARG A 353 -22.87 -5.21 -4.26
CA ARG A 353 -24.12 -5.89 -3.85
C ARG A 353 -24.39 -7.10 -4.74
N ALA A 354 -23.51 -8.08 -4.66
CA ALA A 354 -23.62 -9.37 -5.35
C ALA A 354 -24.87 -10.13 -4.86
N VAL A 355 -25.98 -9.99 -5.60
CA VAL A 355 -27.14 -10.89 -5.46
C VAL A 355 -26.77 -12.29 -5.94
N ASN A 356 -25.85 -12.40 -6.90
CA ASN A 356 -25.15 -13.61 -7.27
C ASN A 356 -23.62 -13.38 -7.26
N PRO A 357 -22.81 -14.16 -6.52
CA PRO A 357 -21.34 -14.01 -6.52
C PRO A 357 -20.70 -14.23 -7.90
N GLU A 358 -21.36 -14.95 -8.82
CA GLU A 358 -20.88 -15.15 -10.19
C GLU A 358 -20.73 -13.82 -10.97
N GLU A 359 -21.55 -12.80 -10.66
CA GLU A 359 -21.49 -11.48 -11.32
C GLU A 359 -20.25 -10.66 -10.89
N THR A 360 -19.64 -11.01 -9.76
CA THR A 360 -18.39 -10.39 -9.28
C THR A 360 -17.14 -11.19 -9.64
N ALA A 361 -17.30 -12.39 -10.21
CA ALA A 361 -16.22 -13.29 -10.56
C ALA A 361 -15.49 -12.81 -11.83
N VAL A 362 -14.17 -12.68 -11.74
CA VAL A 362 -13.28 -12.31 -12.85
C VAL A 362 -12.11 -13.29 -12.86
N MET A 363 -11.79 -13.83 -14.04
CA MET A 363 -10.58 -14.62 -14.22
C MET A 363 -9.35 -13.72 -14.08
N GLY A 364 -8.45 -14.10 -13.17
CA GLY A 364 -7.14 -13.51 -12.99
C GLY A 364 -6.04 -14.55 -13.20
N ARG A 365 -4.83 -14.08 -13.47
CA ARG A 365 -3.60 -14.87 -13.53
C ARG A 365 -2.85 -14.69 -12.21
N LEU A 366 -2.67 -15.79 -11.50
CA LEU A 366 -1.88 -15.88 -10.27
C LEU A 366 -0.49 -16.41 -10.60
N GLU A 367 0.55 -15.80 -10.06
CA GLU A 367 1.92 -16.30 -10.07
C GLU A 367 2.42 -16.44 -8.63
N THR A 368 2.43 -17.66 -8.09
CA THR A 368 2.93 -17.94 -6.74
C THR A 368 4.43 -18.21 -6.75
N MET A 369 5.12 -17.76 -5.70
CA MET A 369 6.55 -18.03 -5.48
C MET A 369 6.68 -19.17 -4.46
N GLU A 370 6.85 -20.40 -4.94
CA GLU A 370 7.16 -21.54 -4.08
C GLU A 370 8.67 -21.79 -4.02
N MET A 371 9.23 -21.78 -2.80
CA MET A 371 10.59 -22.24 -2.54
C MET A 371 10.61 -23.77 -2.49
N ARG A 372 11.00 -24.43 -3.60
CA ARG A 372 11.02 -25.90 -3.67
C ARG A 372 12.42 -26.45 -3.38
N LEU A 373 12.48 -27.35 -2.41
CA LEU A 373 13.70 -28.03 -1.95
C LEU A 373 14.10 -29.14 -2.94
N TRP A 374 14.82 -28.79 -4.02
CA TRP A 374 15.21 -29.72 -5.07
C TRP A 374 16.34 -30.68 -4.66
N VAL A 375 16.00 -31.70 -3.89
CA VAL A 375 16.91 -32.82 -3.59
C VAL A 375 17.29 -33.54 -4.89
N ARG A 376 18.56 -33.46 -5.28
CA ARG A 376 19.04 -34.04 -6.55
C ARG A 376 18.94 -35.56 -6.52
N TYR A 377 18.12 -36.15 -7.41
CA TYR A 377 17.87 -37.60 -7.48
C TYR A 377 19.13 -38.48 -7.46
N TRP A 378 20.20 -38.09 -8.16
CA TRP A 378 21.45 -38.84 -8.19
C TRP A 378 22.12 -38.95 -6.81
N LEU A 379 21.92 -37.96 -5.94
CA LEU A 379 22.53 -37.93 -4.61
C LEU A 379 21.68 -38.73 -3.61
N VAL A 380 20.35 -38.82 -3.81
CA VAL A 380 19.50 -39.84 -3.16
C VAL A 380 19.98 -41.25 -3.54
N ALA A 381 20.33 -41.47 -4.81
CA ALA A 381 20.92 -42.75 -5.24
C ALA A 381 22.30 -43.01 -4.61
N VAL A 382 23.17 -42.00 -4.46
CA VAL A 382 24.44 -42.13 -3.73
C VAL A 382 24.22 -42.47 -2.25
N MET A 383 23.26 -41.83 -1.59
CA MET A 383 22.87 -42.16 -0.20
C MET A 383 22.38 -43.60 -0.09
N MET A 384 21.51 -44.06 -1.00
CA MET A 384 21.03 -45.44 -1.07
C MET A 384 22.16 -46.45 -1.28
N VAL A 385 23.08 -46.19 -2.22
CA VAL A 385 24.24 -47.05 -2.48
C VAL A 385 25.16 -47.12 -1.27
N TYR A 386 25.38 -46.00 -0.56
CA TYR A 386 26.16 -45.95 0.67
C TYR A 386 25.51 -46.77 1.81
N LEU A 387 24.19 -46.63 2.00
CA LEU A 387 23.44 -47.40 3.00
C LEU A 387 23.42 -48.90 2.69
N LEU A 388 23.28 -49.29 1.41
CA LEU A 388 23.40 -50.68 0.96
C LEU A 388 24.81 -51.23 1.18
N ALA A 389 25.87 -50.47 0.85
CA ALA A 389 27.25 -50.89 1.12
C ALA A 389 27.53 -51.05 2.63
N SER A 390 27.02 -50.12 3.46
CA SER A 390 27.16 -50.17 4.92
C SER A 390 26.44 -51.36 5.55
N THR A 391 25.20 -51.65 5.11
CA THR A 391 24.41 -52.80 5.60
C THR A 391 25.00 -54.14 5.14
N LEU A 392 25.43 -54.26 3.88
CA LEU A 392 26.14 -55.44 3.38
C LEU A 392 27.45 -55.70 4.13
N SER A 393 28.24 -54.65 4.40
CA SER A 393 29.46 -54.74 5.22
C SER A 393 29.15 -55.20 6.65
N SER A 394 28.08 -54.69 7.26
CA SER A 394 27.62 -55.09 8.60
C SER A 394 27.21 -56.56 8.66
N ILE A 395 26.45 -57.04 7.66
CA ILE A 395 26.05 -58.45 7.54
C ILE A 395 27.26 -59.36 7.34
N TRP A 396 28.25 -58.92 6.55
CA TRP A 396 29.50 -59.66 6.34
C TRP A 396 30.32 -59.79 7.63
N LEU A 397 30.44 -58.71 8.40
CA LEU A 397 31.08 -58.72 9.72
C LEU A 397 30.34 -59.64 10.71
N MET A 398 29.01 -59.61 10.77
CA MET A 398 28.24 -60.52 11.62
C MET A 398 28.50 -62.00 11.29
N LYS A 399 28.59 -62.37 10.00
CA LYS A 399 28.95 -63.73 9.59
C LYS A 399 30.37 -64.12 10.00
N TRP A 400 31.34 -63.20 9.89
CA TRP A 400 32.72 -63.45 10.28
C TRP A 400 32.86 -63.71 11.78
N TRP A 401 32.25 -62.85 12.62
CA TRP A 401 32.28 -63.01 14.08
C TRP A 401 31.52 -64.25 14.56
N GLY A 402 30.39 -64.58 13.92
CA GLY A 402 29.62 -65.78 14.25
C GLY A 402 30.38 -67.09 14.03
N TRP A 403 31.27 -67.16 13.04
CA TRP A 403 32.02 -68.38 12.72
C TRP A 403 33.21 -68.62 13.67
N THR A 404 33.81 -67.57 14.22
CA THR A 404 34.98 -67.66 15.12
C THR A 404 34.68 -68.14 16.54
N ILE A 405 33.41 -68.15 16.97
CA ILE A 405 33.03 -68.45 18.37
C ILE A 405 32.97 -69.97 18.66
N GLN A 406 32.92 -70.83 17.65
CA GLN A 406 32.53 -72.25 17.81
C GLN A 406 33.70 -73.26 17.85
N VAL A 407 34.93 -72.85 18.18
CA VAL A 407 36.15 -73.70 18.10
C VAL A 407 36.96 -73.79 19.41
N GLY A 408 36.31 -73.53 20.55
CA GLY A 408 36.72 -74.02 21.87
C GLY A 408 35.58 -74.87 22.46
N GLU A 409 35.81 -75.92 23.23
CA GLU A 409 37.06 -76.45 23.78
C GLU A 409 36.86 -77.96 24.05
N GLN A 410 37.75 -78.85 23.58
CA GLN A 410 37.56 -80.31 23.73
C GLN A 410 38.85 -81.08 24.00
N SER A 411 39.35 -81.00 25.24
CA SER A 411 40.14 -82.09 25.83
C SER A 411 40.16 -82.00 27.36
N ASN A 412 39.40 -82.85 28.04
CA ASN A 412 39.71 -83.27 29.40
C ASN A 412 39.38 -84.75 29.58
N THR A 413 40.23 -85.45 30.32
CA THR A 413 40.33 -86.91 30.36
C THR A 413 39.83 -87.50 31.67
N ALA A 414 39.75 -88.83 31.69
CA ALA A 414 39.81 -89.71 32.87
C ALA A 414 38.56 -89.89 33.77
N CYS A 415 38.00 -91.11 33.64
CA CYS A 415 37.84 -92.10 34.72
C CYS A 415 36.75 -91.95 35.81
N ALA A 416 36.21 -93.14 36.16
CA ALA A 416 35.42 -93.52 37.34
C ALA A 416 34.04 -92.84 37.52
N SER A 417 32.91 -93.54 37.74
CA SER A 417 32.58 -94.72 38.56
C SER A 417 32.37 -94.39 40.04
N GLY A 418 31.14 -94.64 40.53
CA GLY A 418 30.62 -94.28 41.85
C GLY A 418 29.55 -93.17 41.73
N ASN A 419 28.24 -93.43 41.72
CA ASN A 419 27.34 -93.94 42.78
C ASN A 419 26.80 -92.85 43.74
N ASP A 420 25.47 -92.72 43.70
CA ASP A 420 24.54 -92.43 44.81
C ASP A 420 24.55 -91.05 45.51
N GLY A 421 23.37 -90.64 46.00
CA GLY A 421 23.14 -89.40 46.78
C GLY A 421 22.74 -88.18 45.92
N GLN A 422 21.47 -87.94 45.59
CA GLN A 422 20.34 -87.48 46.42
C GLN A 422 20.42 -86.05 47.00
N LEU A 423 19.25 -85.37 46.97
CA LEU A 423 18.84 -84.16 47.71
C LEU A 423 19.62 -82.87 47.37
N ALA A 424 19.05 -81.83 46.72
CA ALA A 424 17.78 -81.11 46.87
C ALA A 424 17.78 -80.03 47.98
N GLY A 425 17.69 -78.77 47.53
CA GLY A 425 17.51 -77.54 48.33
C GLY A 425 18.20 -76.35 47.67
N VAL A 426 17.89 -75.08 47.94
CA VAL A 426 16.78 -74.43 48.68
C VAL A 426 16.77 -72.95 48.25
N ALA A 427 15.59 -72.33 48.05
CA ALA A 427 15.28 -70.88 47.97
C ALA A 427 16.09 -69.96 47.00
N ARG A 428 15.55 -68.94 46.30
CA ARG A 428 14.35 -68.09 46.41
C ARG A 428 14.43 -66.93 47.42
N SER A 429 14.89 -65.77 46.94
CA SER A 429 14.55 -64.40 47.36
C SER A 429 14.90 -63.49 46.18
N ASP A 430 14.07 -62.64 45.56
CA ASP A 430 13.01 -61.69 45.97
C ASP A 430 13.50 -60.23 46.18
N VAL A 431 12.73 -59.31 45.59
CA VAL A 431 12.59 -57.85 45.87
C VAL A 431 13.71 -56.85 45.44
N ASN A 432 13.36 -56.06 44.42
CA ASN A 432 13.47 -54.59 44.24
C ASN A 432 14.60 -53.77 44.94
N GLY A 433 15.26 -52.88 44.17
CA GLY A 433 16.04 -51.76 44.72
C GLY A 433 16.53 -50.72 43.69
N GLU A 434 16.24 -49.45 43.97
CA GLU A 434 16.92 -48.19 43.56
C GLU A 434 17.54 -48.00 42.14
N PRO A 435 17.01 -47.04 41.36
CA PRO A 435 17.76 -46.34 40.31
C PRO A 435 18.25 -44.94 40.78
N GLY A 436 19.52 -44.59 40.52
CA GLY A 436 19.95 -43.18 40.54
C GLY A 436 21.45 -42.90 40.63
N SER A 437 21.93 -41.91 39.84
CA SER A 437 22.89 -40.87 40.30
C SER A 437 23.35 -39.90 39.17
N LYS A 438 22.80 -38.67 39.17
CA LYS A 438 23.49 -37.36 38.99
C LYS A 438 24.38 -37.08 37.74
N ALA A 439 23.87 -36.21 36.85
CA ALA A 439 24.45 -34.91 36.43
C ALA A 439 23.53 -34.30 35.32
N ASN A 440 22.83 -33.16 35.42
CA ASN A 440 23.07 -31.78 35.89
C ASN A 440 23.40 -30.78 34.75
N ILE A 441 22.92 -29.52 34.87
CA ILE A 441 22.81 -28.41 33.87
C ILE A 441 21.55 -28.54 32.98
N ARG A 442 20.49 -27.72 33.01
CA ARG A 442 20.09 -26.41 33.63
C ARG A 442 20.08 -25.17 32.71
N ALA A 443 18.91 -24.89 32.14
CA ALA A 443 18.19 -23.60 32.05
C ALA A 443 16.71 -23.95 31.68
N ASP A 444 15.62 -23.45 32.27
CA ASP A 444 15.18 -22.06 32.55
C ASP A 444 14.93 -21.30 31.20
N VAL A 445 13.76 -20.73 30.86
CA VAL A 445 12.60 -20.20 31.64
C VAL A 445 11.24 -20.41 30.89
N ASP A 446 10.14 -20.42 31.66
CA ASP A 446 8.69 -20.14 31.45
C ASP A 446 8.25 -19.24 30.25
N ASN A 447 6.98 -18.90 29.92
CA ASN A 447 5.59 -19.06 30.43
C ASN A 447 4.61 -18.59 29.28
N VAL A 448 3.27 -18.71 29.22
CA VAL A 448 2.15 -19.28 30.03
C VAL A 448 1.06 -19.78 29.03
N ASP A 449 0.19 -20.73 29.40
CA ASP A 449 -1.16 -20.94 28.81
C ASP A 449 -2.24 -20.67 29.86
N ASN A 450 -3.20 -19.73 29.66
CA ASN A 450 -4.51 -19.73 30.36
C ASN A 450 -5.55 -18.68 29.89
N VAL A 451 -6.81 -18.91 30.34
CA VAL A 451 -8.02 -18.05 30.38
C VAL A 451 -8.92 -17.97 29.13
N ASP A 452 -9.99 -18.78 29.17
CA ASP A 452 -11.24 -18.63 28.40
C ASP A 452 -12.24 -17.65 29.08
N ASN A 453 -13.32 -17.30 28.34
CA ASN A 453 -14.53 -16.54 28.74
C ASN A 453 -14.33 -15.00 28.83
N VAL A 454 -15.29 -14.14 28.50
CA VAL A 454 -16.77 -14.19 28.63
C VAL A 454 -17.49 -13.46 27.46
N ASP A 455 -18.63 -14.00 27.00
CA ASP A 455 -19.62 -13.44 26.04
C ASP A 455 -20.46 -12.25 26.60
N PRO A 456 -21.25 -11.48 25.81
CA PRO A 456 -21.67 -11.69 24.40
C PRO A 456 -21.43 -10.51 23.43
#